data_AF-J3KSV6-F1
#
_entry.id   AF-J3KSV6-F1
#
_cell.length_a   1.000
_cell.length_b   1.000
_cell.length_c   1.000
_cell.angle_alpha   90.00
_cell.angle_beta   90.00
_cell.angle_gamma   90.00
#
_symmetry.space_group_name_H-M   'P 1'
#
loop_
_entity.id
_entity.type
_entity.pdbx_description
1 polymer ?
#
loop_
_entity_poly.entity_id
_entity_poly.type
_entity_poly.pdbx_seq_one_letter_code
_entity_poly.pdbx_strand_id
1 'polypeptide(L)'
;MPHSYPALSAEQKKELSDIALRIVAPGKGILAADESVGSMAKRLSQIGVENTEENRRLYRQVLFSADDRVKKCIGGVIFFHETLYQKDDNGVPFVRTIQDKGIVVGIKVDKGVVPLAGTDGETTTQGLDGLSERCAQYKKDGADFAKWRCVLKISERTPSALAILENANVLARYA
;
A
#
# COMPACT_ATOMS: atom_id res chain seq x y z
N MET A 1 12.65 -27.92 21.41
CA MET A 1 11.63 -27.62 20.39
C MET A 1 10.93 -26.34 20.79
N PRO A 2 10.62 -25.42 19.87
CA PRO A 2 9.84 -24.23 20.21
C PRO A 2 8.41 -24.63 20.61
N HIS A 3 7.80 -23.85 21.52
CA HIS A 3 6.40 -23.99 21.90
C HIS A 3 5.51 -23.18 20.96
N SER A 4 4.33 -23.72 20.62
CA SER A 4 3.37 -23.06 19.73
C SER A 4 2.29 -22.31 20.52
N TYR A 5 2.20 -21.00 20.29
CA TYR A 5 1.08 -20.16 20.72
C TYR A 5 0.46 -19.55 19.45
N PRO A 6 -0.70 -20.04 18.97
CA PRO A 6 -1.24 -19.60 17.69
C PRO A 6 -1.55 -18.11 17.66
N ALA A 7 -0.97 -17.38 16.70
CA ALA A 7 -1.23 -15.95 16.51
C ALA A 7 -2.61 -15.66 15.90
N LEU A 8 -3.17 -16.62 15.14
CA LEU A 8 -4.43 -16.47 14.40
C LEU A 8 -5.34 -17.69 14.58
N SER A 9 -6.64 -17.44 14.67
CA SER A 9 -7.70 -18.46 14.60
C SER A 9 -7.85 -19.04 13.19
N ALA A 10 -8.65 -20.09 13.04
CA ALA A 10 -8.93 -20.70 11.73
C ALA A 10 -9.70 -19.72 10.82
N GLU A 11 -10.64 -18.97 11.38
CA GLU A 11 -11.47 -17.99 10.68
C GLU A 11 -10.61 -16.82 10.19
N GLN A 12 -9.72 -16.31 11.04
CA GLN A 12 -8.78 -15.25 10.67
C GLN A 12 -7.84 -15.70 9.54
N LYS A 13 -7.32 -16.93 9.61
CA LYS A 13 -6.50 -17.50 8.52
C LYS A 13 -7.27 -17.61 7.21
N LYS A 14 -8.52 -18.08 7.27
CA LYS A 14 -9.38 -18.22 6.09
C LYS A 14 -9.66 -16.86 5.45
N GLU A 15 -10.02 -15.85 6.24
CA GLU A 15 -10.26 -14.49 5.74
C GLU A 15 -9.03 -13.94 5.00
N LEU A 16 -7.86 -13.98 5.63
CA LEU A 16 -6.60 -13.49 5.03
C LEU A 16 -6.23 -14.27 3.76
N SER A 17 -6.39 -15.59 3.77
CA SER A 17 -6.14 -16.45 2.61
C SER A 17 -7.07 -16.11 1.44
N ASP A 18 -8.37 -15.97 1.71
CA ASP A 18 -9.37 -15.65 0.67
C ASP A 18 -9.13 -14.27 0.06
N ILE A 19 -8.78 -13.26 0.88
CA ILE A 19 -8.39 -11.94 0.41
C ILE A 19 -7.17 -12.04 -0.52
N ALA A 20 -6.10 -12.70 -0.07
CA ALA A 20 -4.87 -12.84 -0.84
C ALA A 20 -5.12 -13.49 -2.20
N LEU A 21 -5.89 -14.59 -2.23
CA LEU A 21 -6.23 -15.31 -3.46
C LEU A 21 -7.10 -14.47 -4.43
N ARG A 22 -8.00 -13.61 -3.93
CA ARG A 22 -8.77 -12.69 -4.78
C ARG A 22 -7.89 -11.65 -5.47
N ILE A 23 -6.87 -11.13 -4.77
CA ILE A 23 -5.95 -10.12 -5.30
C ILE A 23 -5.15 -10.67 -6.49
N VAL A 24 -4.72 -11.93 -6.41
CA VAL A 24 -3.85 -12.57 -7.41
C VAL A 24 -4.55 -13.65 -8.25
N ALA A 25 -5.89 -13.57 -8.38
CA ALA A 25 -6.63 -14.49 -9.22
C ALA A 25 -6.09 -14.50 -10.66
N PRO A 26 -6.20 -15.62 -11.42
CA PRO A 26 -5.62 -15.73 -12.75
C PRO A 26 -6.00 -14.57 -13.68
N GLY A 27 -4.98 -13.94 -14.29
CA GLY A 27 -5.14 -12.79 -15.18
C GLY A 27 -5.27 -11.43 -14.46
N LYS A 28 -5.30 -11.41 -13.12
CA LYS A 28 -5.38 -10.18 -12.32
C LYS A 28 -4.03 -9.76 -11.73
N GLY A 29 -3.82 -8.45 -11.64
CA GLY A 29 -2.68 -7.82 -10.97
C GLY A 29 -3.10 -6.69 -10.04
N ILE A 30 -2.13 -5.87 -9.62
CA ILE A 30 -2.35 -4.75 -8.70
C ILE A 30 -2.02 -3.43 -9.40
N LEU A 31 -2.92 -2.45 -9.28
CA LEU A 31 -2.61 -1.06 -9.56
C LEU A 31 -2.04 -0.40 -8.29
N ALA A 32 -0.76 -0.04 -8.30
CA ALA A 32 -0.15 0.73 -7.21
C ALA A 32 -0.36 2.23 -7.46
N ALA A 33 -1.40 2.81 -6.84
CA ALA A 33 -1.77 4.22 -6.93
C ALA A 33 -1.56 4.95 -5.59
N ASP A 34 -0.58 4.50 -4.82
CA ASP A 34 -0.30 4.89 -3.44
C ASP A 34 0.84 5.90 -3.29
N GLU A 35 1.14 6.64 -4.35
CA GLU A 35 2.07 7.74 -4.29
C GLU A 35 1.67 8.75 -3.22
N SER A 36 2.59 9.00 -2.27
CA SER A 36 2.45 10.08 -1.29
C SER A 36 2.36 11.45 -1.98
N VAL A 37 1.92 12.47 -1.26
CA VAL A 37 1.86 13.86 -1.77
C VAL A 37 3.18 14.30 -2.42
N GLY A 38 4.32 14.00 -1.78
CA GLY A 38 5.65 14.31 -2.33
C GLY A 38 6.03 13.47 -3.55
N SER A 39 5.56 12.22 -3.64
CA SER A 39 5.79 11.37 -4.82
C SER A 39 4.92 11.82 -6.00
N MET A 40 3.68 12.22 -5.73
CA MET A 40 2.78 12.84 -6.72
C MET A 40 3.33 14.16 -7.24
N ALA A 41 3.97 14.98 -6.39
CA ALA A 41 4.63 16.21 -6.83
C ALA A 41 5.59 15.97 -8.01
N LYS A 42 6.41 14.90 -7.91
CA LYS A 42 7.36 14.53 -8.96
C LYS A 42 6.67 14.02 -10.23
N ARG A 43 5.55 13.31 -10.10
CA ARG A 43 4.79 12.82 -11.27
C ARG A 43 4.08 13.95 -12.00
N LEU A 44 3.40 14.83 -11.26
CA LEU A 44 2.62 15.92 -11.84
C LEU A 44 3.52 16.99 -12.46
N SER A 45 4.69 17.26 -11.88
CA SER A 45 5.64 18.23 -12.44
C SER A 45 6.18 17.82 -13.82
N GLN A 46 6.32 16.51 -14.08
CA GLN A 46 6.76 16.00 -15.39
C GLN A 46 5.78 16.32 -16.53
N ILE A 47 4.52 16.59 -16.20
CA ILE A 47 3.47 16.93 -17.16
C ILE A 47 2.97 18.37 -17.00
N GLY A 48 3.67 19.21 -16.24
CA GLY A 48 3.33 20.62 -16.05
C GLY A 48 2.05 20.86 -15.23
N VAL A 49 1.63 19.92 -14.39
CA VAL A 49 0.43 20.04 -13.55
C VAL A 49 0.82 20.39 -12.12
N GLU A 50 0.12 21.36 -11.51
CA GLU A 50 0.32 21.76 -10.12
C GLU A 50 -0.08 20.65 -9.14
N ASN A 51 0.69 20.44 -8.07
CA ASN A 51 0.41 19.42 -7.07
C ASN A 51 -0.60 19.88 -5.99
N THR A 52 -1.83 20.12 -6.39
CA THR A 52 -2.96 20.40 -5.48
C THR A 52 -3.67 19.10 -5.08
N GLU A 53 -4.42 19.12 -3.98
CA GLU A 53 -5.27 17.98 -3.59
C GLU A 53 -6.26 17.61 -4.70
N GLU A 54 -6.88 18.62 -5.33
CA GLU A 54 -7.83 18.41 -6.42
C GLU A 54 -7.18 17.76 -7.65
N ASN A 55 -5.99 18.21 -8.07
CA ASN A 55 -5.30 17.59 -9.20
C ASN A 55 -4.88 16.15 -8.89
N ARG A 56 -4.50 15.86 -7.64
CA ARG A 56 -4.27 14.49 -7.19
C ARG A 56 -5.56 13.66 -7.22
N ARG A 57 -6.68 14.19 -6.76
CA ARG A 57 -8.00 13.54 -6.80
C ARG A 57 -8.42 13.22 -8.24
N LEU A 58 -8.36 14.21 -9.14
CA LEU A 58 -8.66 14.06 -10.56
C LEU A 58 -7.78 12.99 -11.22
N TYR A 59 -6.46 13.01 -10.96
CA TYR A 59 -5.55 11.99 -11.48
C TYR A 59 -5.97 10.58 -11.05
N ARG A 60 -6.35 10.40 -9.77
CA ARG A 60 -6.82 9.09 -9.27
C ARG A 60 -8.18 8.73 -9.87
N GLN A 61 -9.09 9.69 -10.00
CA GLN A 61 -10.37 9.46 -10.64
C GLN A 61 -10.22 8.99 -12.09
N VAL A 62 -9.30 9.55 -12.87
CA VAL A 62 -9.01 9.08 -14.24
C VAL A 62 -8.66 7.59 -14.25
N LEU A 63 -7.84 7.13 -13.30
CA LEU A 63 -7.50 5.71 -13.18
C LEU A 63 -8.71 4.87 -12.74
N PHE A 64 -9.48 5.35 -11.78
CA PHE A 64 -10.55 4.59 -11.15
C PHE A 64 -11.87 4.65 -11.93
N SER A 65 -12.03 5.59 -12.86
CA SER A 65 -13.19 5.71 -13.76
C SER A 65 -13.05 4.89 -15.04
N ALA A 66 -11.88 4.28 -15.28
CA ALA A 66 -11.67 3.35 -16.39
C ALA A 66 -12.76 2.28 -16.44
N ASP A 67 -13.24 1.96 -17.64
CA ASP A 67 -14.41 1.11 -17.83
C ASP A 67 -14.18 -0.36 -17.41
N ASP A 68 -15.26 -1.13 -17.46
CA ASP A 68 -15.35 -2.51 -16.97
C ASP A 68 -14.34 -3.50 -17.55
N ARG A 69 -13.66 -3.17 -18.65
CA ARG A 69 -12.56 -3.99 -19.19
C ARG A 69 -11.48 -4.24 -18.14
N VAL A 70 -11.24 -3.31 -17.20
CA VAL A 70 -10.22 -3.48 -16.14
C VAL A 70 -10.59 -4.53 -15.09
N LYS A 71 -11.88 -4.90 -14.94
CA LYS A 71 -12.34 -5.84 -13.90
C LYS A 71 -11.67 -7.22 -14.01
N LYS A 72 -11.32 -7.62 -15.23
CA LYS A 72 -10.63 -8.89 -15.54
C LYS A 72 -9.12 -8.82 -15.33
N CYS A 73 -8.56 -7.61 -15.19
CA CYS A 73 -7.12 -7.37 -15.16
C CYS A 73 -6.63 -6.93 -13.77
N ILE A 74 -7.50 -6.35 -12.95
CA ILE A 74 -7.11 -5.78 -11.65
C ILE A 74 -7.81 -6.55 -10.52
N GLY A 75 -7.01 -7.09 -9.61
CA GLY A 75 -7.45 -7.78 -8.40
C GLY A 75 -7.32 -6.91 -7.16
N GLY A 76 -6.39 -5.95 -7.16
CA GLY A 76 -6.26 -4.98 -6.08
C GLY A 76 -5.82 -3.58 -6.54
N VAL A 77 -6.18 -2.55 -5.78
CA VAL A 77 -5.63 -1.19 -5.93
C VAL A 77 -5.07 -0.72 -4.60
N ILE A 78 -3.81 -0.27 -4.60
CA ILE A 78 -3.17 0.30 -3.40
C ILE A 78 -3.42 1.80 -3.40
N PHE A 79 -4.01 2.31 -2.34
CA PHE A 79 -4.25 3.73 -2.12
C PHE A 79 -3.21 4.36 -1.20
N PHE A 80 -3.06 5.67 -1.34
CA PHE A 80 -2.50 6.52 -0.28
C PHE A 80 -3.63 6.97 0.66
N HIS A 81 -3.29 7.36 1.89
CA HIS A 81 -4.25 7.76 2.92
C HIS A 81 -5.25 8.82 2.44
N GLU A 82 -4.77 9.88 1.76
CA GLU A 82 -5.61 10.92 1.18
C GLU A 82 -6.67 10.34 0.23
N THR A 83 -6.27 9.44 -0.66
CA THR A 83 -7.14 8.83 -1.67
C THR A 83 -8.21 7.92 -1.07
N LEU A 84 -7.93 7.26 0.06
CA LEU A 84 -8.92 6.41 0.74
C LEU A 84 -10.17 7.19 1.16
N TYR A 85 -10.03 8.47 1.46
CA TYR A 85 -11.11 9.34 1.92
C TYR A 85 -11.60 10.34 0.85
N GLN A 86 -11.06 10.25 -0.37
CA GLN A 86 -11.51 11.06 -1.51
C GLN A 86 -12.75 10.48 -2.19
N LYS A 87 -13.40 11.34 -2.97
CA LYS A 87 -14.61 11.05 -3.74
C LYS A 87 -14.43 11.44 -5.20
N ASP A 88 -15.21 10.81 -6.07
CA ASP A 88 -15.33 11.20 -7.47
C ASP A 88 -16.21 12.45 -7.65
N ASP A 89 -16.35 12.92 -8.89
CA ASP A 89 -17.16 14.09 -9.25
C ASP A 89 -18.66 13.93 -8.90
N ASN A 90 -19.13 12.70 -8.72
CA ASN A 90 -20.51 12.39 -8.32
C ASN A 90 -20.66 12.25 -6.80
N GLY A 91 -19.58 12.48 -6.03
CA GLY A 91 -19.57 12.33 -4.58
C GLY A 91 -19.46 10.88 -4.09
N VAL A 92 -19.17 9.92 -4.98
CA VAL A 92 -18.99 8.51 -4.63
C VAL A 92 -17.58 8.29 -4.07
N PRO A 93 -17.41 7.68 -2.88
CA PRO A 93 -16.09 7.35 -2.35
C PRO A 93 -15.29 6.46 -3.31
N PHE A 94 -13.99 6.72 -3.46
CA PHE A 94 -13.14 5.88 -4.32
C PHE A 94 -13.10 4.42 -3.87
N VAL A 95 -13.14 4.17 -2.56
CA VAL A 95 -13.27 2.81 -1.99
C VAL A 95 -14.45 2.07 -2.63
N ARG A 96 -15.62 2.71 -2.66
CA ARG A 96 -16.83 2.14 -3.24
C ARG A 96 -16.69 1.93 -4.75
N THR A 97 -16.10 2.89 -5.46
CA THR A 97 -15.84 2.78 -6.91
C THR A 97 -15.00 1.55 -7.27
N ILE A 98 -14.00 1.22 -6.44
CA ILE A 98 -13.15 0.04 -6.63
C ILE A 98 -13.87 -1.25 -6.22
N GLN A 99 -14.59 -1.23 -5.10
CA GLN A 99 -15.35 -2.39 -4.62
C GLN A 99 -16.50 -2.78 -5.54
N ASP A 100 -17.23 -1.82 -6.12
CA ASP A 100 -18.30 -2.05 -7.10
C ASP A 100 -17.78 -2.72 -8.39
N LYS A 101 -16.46 -2.65 -8.62
CA LYS A 101 -15.77 -3.37 -9.71
C LYS A 101 -15.31 -4.78 -9.33
N GLY A 102 -15.57 -5.23 -8.10
CA GLY A 102 -15.08 -6.51 -7.58
C GLY A 102 -13.56 -6.52 -7.39
N ILE A 103 -12.96 -5.35 -7.16
CA ILE A 103 -11.52 -5.18 -6.95
C ILE A 103 -11.27 -4.93 -5.46
N VAL A 104 -10.22 -5.52 -4.91
CA VAL A 104 -9.86 -5.37 -3.49
C VAL A 104 -9.17 -4.02 -3.27
N VAL A 105 -9.54 -3.30 -2.20
CA VAL A 105 -8.87 -2.04 -1.82
C VAL A 105 -7.73 -2.35 -0.87
N GLY A 106 -6.58 -1.72 -1.11
CA GLY A 106 -5.42 -1.80 -0.24
C GLY A 106 -4.90 -0.42 0.15
N ILE A 107 -4.10 -0.36 1.21
CA ILE A 107 -3.60 0.90 1.77
C ILE A 107 -2.10 0.84 2.04
N LYS A 108 -1.37 1.88 1.62
CA LYS A 108 0.03 2.08 2.04
C LYS A 108 0.07 2.53 3.50
N VAL A 109 0.76 1.78 4.35
CA VAL A 109 0.78 2.05 5.80
C VAL A 109 2.13 2.50 6.35
N ASP A 110 3.23 2.31 5.61
CA ASP A 110 4.54 2.81 6.01
C ASP A 110 4.60 4.36 6.00
N LYS A 111 5.43 4.93 6.87
CA LYS A 111 5.67 6.38 7.00
C LYS A 111 7.00 6.80 6.34
N GLY A 112 7.46 6.05 5.35
CA GLY A 112 8.66 6.34 4.56
C GLY A 112 9.96 5.80 5.17
N VAL A 113 11.04 5.99 4.42
CA VAL A 113 12.38 5.54 4.79
C VAL A 113 13.07 6.53 5.73
N VAL A 114 13.93 6.03 6.60
CA VAL A 114 14.82 6.80 7.48
C VAL A 114 16.26 6.27 7.37
N PRO A 115 17.29 7.13 7.48
CA PRO A 115 18.68 6.71 7.32
C PRO A 115 19.13 5.79 8.46
N LEU A 116 19.94 4.78 8.15
CA LEU A 116 20.63 3.96 9.14
C LEU A 116 21.99 4.57 9.47
N ALA A 117 22.15 5.08 10.68
CA ALA A 117 23.41 5.66 11.13
C ALA A 117 24.56 4.64 11.05
N GLY A 118 25.73 5.07 10.56
CA GLY A 118 26.89 4.20 10.37
C GLY A 118 26.88 3.37 9.09
N THR A 119 25.93 3.61 8.17
CA THR A 119 25.87 2.94 6.86
C THR A 119 26.14 3.90 5.70
N ASP A 120 26.47 3.36 4.51
CA ASP A 120 26.73 4.12 3.29
C ASP A 120 25.41 4.46 2.55
N GLY A 121 24.65 5.40 3.12
CA GLY A 121 23.40 5.88 2.55
C GLY A 121 22.27 4.83 2.52
N GLU A 122 22.30 3.87 3.44
CA GLU A 122 21.24 2.86 3.57
C GLU A 122 20.10 3.36 4.47
N THR A 123 18.97 2.67 4.38
CA THR A 123 17.74 3.07 5.08
C THR A 123 17.02 1.89 5.71
N THR A 124 16.29 2.13 6.79
CA THR A 124 15.14 1.31 7.22
C THR A 124 13.85 2.07 6.94
N THR A 125 12.70 1.50 7.29
CA THR A 125 11.39 2.12 7.08
C THR A 125 10.68 2.27 8.41
N GLN A 126 10.06 3.43 8.64
CA GLN A 126 9.31 3.72 9.87
C GLN A 126 7.79 3.58 9.67
N GLY A 127 7.04 3.50 10.78
CA GLY A 127 5.58 3.53 10.75
C GLY A 127 4.84 2.53 11.64
N LEU A 128 5.57 1.78 12.49
CA LEU A 128 4.98 0.78 13.39
C LEU A 128 4.17 1.43 14.53
N ASP A 129 4.52 2.64 14.93
CA ASP A 129 3.81 3.37 16.00
C ASP A 129 2.35 3.64 15.60
N GLY A 130 1.43 3.08 16.40
CA GLY A 130 -0.01 3.15 16.18
C GLY A 130 -0.49 2.36 14.95
N LEU A 131 0.31 1.43 14.43
CA LEU A 131 -0.03 0.70 13.20
C LEU A 131 -1.27 -0.20 13.37
N SER A 132 -1.42 -0.85 14.53
CA SER A 132 -2.57 -1.73 14.80
C SER A 132 -3.90 -0.96 14.74
N GLU A 133 -3.97 0.18 15.42
CA GLU A 133 -5.14 1.05 15.47
C GLU A 133 -5.47 1.60 14.08
N ARG A 134 -4.44 1.98 13.31
CA ARG A 134 -4.59 2.41 11.92
C ARG A 134 -5.11 1.29 11.02
N CYS A 135 -4.57 0.08 11.13
CA CYS A 135 -5.04 -1.08 10.37
C CYS A 135 -6.51 -1.40 10.68
N ALA A 136 -6.90 -1.36 11.96
CA ALA A 136 -8.28 -1.57 12.37
C ALA A 136 -9.21 -0.49 11.78
N GLN A 137 -8.77 0.78 11.76
CA GLN A 137 -9.54 1.86 11.13
C GLN A 137 -9.64 1.69 9.62
N TYR A 138 -8.54 1.40 8.92
CA TYR A 138 -8.56 1.19 7.47
C TYR A 138 -9.40 -0.03 7.06
N LYS A 139 -9.42 -1.09 7.88
CA LYS A 139 -10.31 -2.24 7.66
C LYS A 139 -11.78 -1.85 7.75
N LYS A 140 -12.16 -1.03 8.75
CA LYS A 140 -13.52 -0.46 8.86
C LYS A 140 -13.86 0.43 7.66
N ASP A 141 -12.87 1.15 7.15
CA ASP A 141 -13.02 2.07 6.02
C ASP A 141 -12.90 1.37 4.65
N GLY A 142 -12.80 0.03 4.63
CA GLY A 142 -12.95 -0.80 3.42
C GLY A 142 -11.65 -1.31 2.79
N ALA A 143 -10.49 -1.14 3.42
CA ALA A 143 -9.23 -1.72 2.95
C ALA A 143 -9.04 -3.16 3.51
N ASP A 144 -8.70 -4.09 2.62
CA ASP A 144 -8.55 -5.51 2.93
C ASP A 144 -7.08 -5.97 2.91
N PHE A 145 -6.18 -5.19 2.31
CA PHE A 145 -4.74 -5.47 2.33
C PHE A 145 -3.92 -4.21 2.53
N ALA A 146 -2.65 -4.38 2.89
CA ALA A 146 -1.74 -3.27 3.15
C ALA A 146 -0.46 -3.39 2.32
N LYS A 147 0.26 -2.28 2.23
CA LYS A 147 1.59 -2.22 1.63
C LYS A 147 2.56 -1.48 2.54
N TRP A 148 3.75 -2.07 2.71
CA TRP A 148 4.91 -1.49 3.36
C TRP A 148 6.11 -1.57 2.42
N ARG A 149 6.89 -0.51 2.30
CA ARG A 149 8.06 -0.47 1.42
C ARG A 149 9.36 -0.31 2.21
N CYS A 150 10.23 -1.32 2.11
CA CYS A 150 11.65 -1.22 2.46
C CYS A 150 12.50 -0.99 1.21
N VAL A 151 13.69 -0.41 1.38
CA VAL A 151 14.61 -0.10 0.27
C VAL A 151 16.01 -0.56 0.62
N LEU A 152 16.58 -1.36 -0.28
CA LEU A 152 17.97 -1.75 -0.26
C LEU A 152 18.65 -1.24 -1.52
N LYS A 153 19.94 -0.91 -1.41
CA LYS A 153 20.76 -0.41 -2.51
C LYS A 153 21.87 -1.41 -2.78
N ILE A 154 22.07 -1.79 -4.04
CA ILE A 154 23.20 -2.62 -4.45
C ILE A 154 24.37 -1.71 -4.80
N SER A 155 25.54 -1.95 -4.20
CA SER A 155 26.81 -1.30 -4.53
C SER A 155 27.97 -2.20 -4.09
N GLU A 156 29.21 -1.70 -4.16
CA GLU A 156 30.39 -2.42 -3.64
C GLU A 156 30.25 -2.77 -2.15
N ARG A 157 29.54 -1.95 -1.36
CA ARG A 157 29.46 -2.09 0.12
C ARG A 157 28.03 -2.25 0.65
N THR A 158 27.02 -2.31 -0.22
CA THR A 158 25.61 -2.40 0.17
C THR A 158 24.88 -3.45 -0.67
N PRO A 159 23.86 -4.14 -0.14
CA PRO A 159 23.27 -3.94 1.18
C PRO A 159 24.14 -4.53 2.30
N SER A 160 24.36 -3.77 3.37
CA SER A 160 25.10 -4.25 4.53
C SER A 160 24.29 -5.30 5.31
N ALA A 161 24.97 -6.09 6.14
CA ALA A 161 24.30 -7.04 7.05
C ALA A 161 23.30 -6.32 7.98
N LEU A 162 23.63 -5.11 8.43
CA LEU A 162 22.74 -4.28 9.25
C LEU A 162 21.46 -3.92 8.48
N ALA A 163 21.58 -3.42 7.24
CA ALA A 163 20.43 -3.02 6.45
C ALA A 163 19.52 -4.21 6.09
N ILE A 164 20.09 -5.38 5.78
CA ILE A 164 19.32 -6.60 5.54
C ILE A 164 18.54 -7.01 6.79
N LEU A 165 19.23 -7.12 7.94
CA LEU A 165 18.63 -7.57 9.20
C LEU A 165 17.50 -6.63 9.63
N GLU A 166 17.76 -5.33 9.63
CA GLU A 166 16.82 -4.33 10.09
C GLU A 166 15.58 -4.23 9.18
N ASN A 167 15.75 -4.22 7.85
CA ASN A 167 14.60 -4.19 6.94
C ASN A 167 13.79 -5.49 6.99
N ALA A 168 14.44 -6.65 7.16
CA ALA A 168 13.71 -7.91 7.35
C ALA A 168 12.92 -7.92 8.66
N ASN A 169 13.52 -7.44 9.75
CA ASN A 169 12.87 -7.35 11.06
C ASN A 169 11.66 -6.41 11.02
N VAL A 170 11.79 -5.21 10.46
CA VAL A 170 10.66 -4.26 10.40
C VAL A 170 9.54 -4.74 9.48
N LEU A 171 9.85 -5.44 8.38
CA LEU A 171 8.84 -6.08 7.53
C LEU A 171 8.07 -7.17 8.29
N ALA A 172 8.77 -8.00 9.07
CA ALA A 172 8.15 -9.03 9.88
C ALA A 172 7.31 -8.47 11.04
N ARG A 173 7.63 -7.27 11.54
CA ARG A 173 6.81 -6.57 12.55
C ARG A 173 5.57 -5.89 11.96
N TYR A 174 5.64 -5.47 10.70
CA TYR A 174 4.52 -4.92 9.96
C TYR A 174 3.49 -6.00 9.57
N ALA A 175 3.97 -7.16 9.13
CA ALA A 175 3.16 -8.30 8.69
C ALA A 175 2.45 -9.02 9.85
#